data_AF-A0A701ZI20-F1
#
_entry.id   AF-A0A701ZI20-F1
#
_cell.length_a   1.000
_cell.length_b   1.000
_cell.length_c   1.000
_cell.angle_alpha   90.00
_cell.angle_beta   90.00
_cell.angle_gamma   90.00
#
_symmetry.space_group_name_H-M   'P 1'
#
loop_
_entity.id
_entity.type
_entity.pdbx_description
1 polymer ?
#
loop_
_entity_poly.entity_id
_entity_poly.type
_entity_poly.pdbx_seq_one_letter_code
_entity_poly.pdbx_strand_id
1 'polypeptide(L)'
;MNGLYDIYEKVYFKSLDDRERVVSRAQLNFTIYAGMLTLLFYMLRMIDYDSNVVFLVMFFFLSGLSGILLSISTYYTWIALSEGYKYKYLPKCLSVSKYRKELISYIQQVELYNLNATDKTYCPNVNEDIKEHLFYQLEECVDNNNEINNNRMQTIRYSMLWLWSGIMFFLVASLLFAAADLDVSSPRKDTLIRDTQVSLQLNKISANLDHLGEIIMANGDKNQAPRQPQPANSGAASKPVPPVFPRAQVVTESYKEKPKPEPRK
;
A
#
# COMPACT_ATOMS: atom_id res chain seq x y z
N MET A 1 -12.13 -32.31 30.08
CA MET A 1 -12.58 -30.92 29.85
C MET A 1 -11.44 -29.93 29.56
N ASN A 2 -10.20 -30.14 30.00
CA ASN A 2 -9.08 -29.22 29.68
C ASN A 2 -8.81 -29.07 28.18
N GLY A 3 -8.96 -30.14 27.40
CA GLY A 3 -8.74 -30.08 25.95
C GLY A 3 -9.75 -29.24 25.16
N LEU A 4 -10.94 -28.95 25.71
CA LEU A 4 -11.92 -28.13 25.01
C LEU A 4 -11.51 -26.65 25.04
N TYR A 5 -11.04 -26.17 26.21
CA TYR A 5 -10.52 -24.82 26.36
C TYR A 5 -9.36 -24.55 25.39
N ASP A 6 -8.40 -25.49 25.32
CA ASP A 6 -7.27 -25.40 24.40
C ASP A 6 -7.70 -25.29 22.92
N ILE A 7 -8.79 -25.95 22.54
CA ILE A 7 -9.32 -25.87 21.17
C ILE A 7 -9.88 -24.46 20.92
N TYR A 8 -10.73 -23.94 21.80
CA TYR A 8 -11.30 -22.59 21.65
C TYR A 8 -10.23 -21.50 21.66
N GLU A 9 -9.25 -21.62 22.53
CA GLU A 9 -8.10 -20.72 22.57
C GLU A 9 -7.32 -20.73 21.24
N LYS A 10 -7.01 -21.92 20.71
CA LYS A 10 -6.34 -22.07 19.41
C LYS A 10 -7.15 -21.48 18.27
N VAL A 11 -8.47 -21.70 18.26
CA VAL A 11 -9.35 -21.15 17.22
C VAL A 11 -9.41 -19.62 17.31
N TYR A 12 -9.44 -19.06 18.53
CA TYR A 12 -9.36 -17.63 18.75
C TYR A 12 -8.06 -17.02 18.24
N PHE A 13 -6.90 -17.57 18.62
CA PHE A 13 -5.62 -17.06 18.13
C PHE A 13 -5.47 -17.21 16.62
N LYS A 14 -5.96 -18.32 16.05
CA LYS A 14 -6.01 -18.49 14.59
C LYS A 14 -6.83 -17.40 13.90
N SER A 15 -7.95 -16.97 14.49
CA SER A 15 -8.74 -15.85 13.92
C SER A 15 -7.95 -14.53 13.90
N LEU A 16 -7.05 -14.32 14.87
CA LEU A 16 -6.18 -13.16 14.89
C LEU A 16 -5.03 -13.28 13.87
N ASP A 17 -4.42 -14.46 13.77
CA ASP A 17 -3.37 -14.74 12.78
C ASP A 17 -3.88 -14.59 11.34
N ASP A 18 -5.11 -15.02 11.06
CA ASP A 18 -5.71 -14.88 9.73
C ASP A 18 -5.93 -13.41 9.37
N ARG A 19 -6.20 -12.52 10.33
CA ARG A 19 -6.23 -11.07 10.10
C ARG A 19 -4.85 -10.56 9.68
N GLU A 20 -3.78 -10.95 10.37
CA GLU A 20 -2.41 -10.53 10.00
C GLU A 20 -2.02 -11.05 8.62
N ARG A 21 -2.42 -12.27 8.29
CA ARG A 21 -2.21 -12.87 6.97
C ARG A 21 -2.89 -12.07 5.86
N VAL A 22 -4.11 -11.57 6.07
CA VAL A 22 -4.80 -10.67 5.13
C VAL A 22 -3.98 -9.41 4.89
N VAL A 23 -3.52 -8.75 5.96
CA VAL A 23 -2.72 -7.52 5.85
C VAL A 23 -1.39 -7.77 5.14
N SER A 24 -0.67 -8.84 5.49
CA SER A 24 0.59 -9.23 4.86
C SER A 24 0.44 -9.47 3.35
N ARG A 25 -0.65 -10.14 2.94
CA ARG A 25 -0.95 -10.35 1.51
C ARG A 25 -1.24 -9.05 0.77
N ALA A 26 -1.93 -8.11 1.40
CA ALA A 26 -2.18 -6.80 0.81
C ALA A 26 -0.89 -5.96 0.66
N GLN A 27 0.03 -6.02 1.62
CA GLN A 27 1.34 -5.37 1.54
C GLN A 27 2.18 -5.89 0.37
N LEU A 28 2.14 -7.20 0.13
CA LEU A 28 2.79 -7.82 -1.03
C LEU A 28 2.25 -7.23 -2.34
N ASN A 29 0.92 -7.07 -2.47
CA ASN A 29 0.31 -6.45 -3.64
C ASN A 29 0.82 -5.01 -3.85
N PHE A 30 0.89 -4.19 -2.80
CA PHE A 30 1.40 -2.81 -2.88
C PHE A 30 2.84 -2.74 -3.39
N THR A 31 3.69 -3.64 -2.90
CA THR A 31 5.10 -3.72 -3.32
C THR A 31 5.21 -4.00 -4.81
N ILE A 32 4.38 -4.92 -5.32
CA ILE A 32 4.34 -5.26 -6.74
C ILE A 32 3.81 -4.08 -7.57
N TYR A 33 2.73 -3.41 -7.14
CA TYR A 33 2.21 -2.25 -7.85
C TYR A 33 3.27 -1.16 -8.02
N ALA A 34 4.00 -0.84 -6.95
CA ALA A 34 5.07 0.15 -6.99
C ALA A 34 6.18 -0.23 -7.98
N GLY A 35 6.67 -1.48 -7.93
CA GLY A 35 7.70 -1.97 -8.84
C GLY A 35 7.26 -1.92 -10.31
N MET A 36 6.04 -2.35 -10.60
CA MET A 36 5.47 -2.34 -11.94
C MET A 36 5.28 -0.92 -12.48
N LEU A 37 4.83 0.00 -11.62
CA LEU A 37 4.69 1.41 -11.99
C LEU A 37 6.05 2.06 -12.29
N THR A 38 7.08 1.74 -11.52
CA THR A 38 8.45 2.22 -11.78
C THR A 38 8.97 1.71 -13.13
N LEU A 39 8.79 0.41 -13.42
CA LEU A 39 9.20 -0.18 -14.71
C LEU A 39 8.41 0.42 -15.88
N LEU A 40 7.10 0.64 -15.71
CA LEU A 40 6.27 1.29 -16.73
C LEU A 40 6.76 2.71 -17.02
N PHE A 41 7.05 3.50 -15.99
CA PHE A 41 7.57 4.86 -16.18
C PHE A 41 8.93 4.87 -16.88
N TYR A 42 9.80 3.90 -16.59
CA TYR A 42 11.05 3.73 -17.32
C TYR A 42 10.78 3.48 -18.81
N MET A 43 9.95 2.49 -19.14
CA MET A 43 9.65 2.15 -20.54
C MET A 43 8.99 3.30 -21.29
N LEU A 44 8.05 4.02 -20.67
CA LEU A 44 7.41 5.20 -21.26
C LEU A 44 8.39 6.33 -21.52
N ARG A 45 9.40 6.50 -20.65
CA ARG A 45 10.44 7.51 -20.83
C ARG A 45 11.42 7.17 -21.95
N MET A 46 11.73 5.89 -22.11
CA MET A 46 12.74 5.41 -23.05
C MET A 46 12.15 4.91 -24.38
N ILE A 47 10.87 5.13 -24.63
CA ILE A 47 10.23 4.65 -25.84
C ILE A 47 10.69 5.45 -27.07
N ASP A 48 11.01 4.73 -28.14
CA ASP A 48 11.33 5.32 -29.43
C ASP A 48 10.05 5.48 -30.27
N TYR A 49 9.62 6.73 -30.45
CA TYR A 49 8.43 7.06 -31.24
C TYR A 49 8.64 6.97 -32.75
N ASP A 50 9.91 6.94 -33.20
CA ASP A 50 10.25 6.82 -34.62
C ASP A 50 10.34 5.35 -35.08
N SER A 51 10.18 4.41 -34.14
CA SER A 51 10.14 2.97 -34.42
C SER A 51 8.85 2.54 -35.15
N ASN A 52 8.79 1.26 -35.54
CA ASN A 52 7.65 0.72 -36.27
C ASN A 52 6.32 0.94 -35.50
N VAL A 53 5.39 1.66 -36.14
CA VAL A 53 4.07 2.04 -35.60
C VAL A 53 3.28 0.84 -35.09
N VAL A 54 3.39 -0.34 -35.74
CA VAL A 54 2.66 -1.54 -35.33
C VAL A 54 3.10 -2.01 -33.93
N PHE A 55 4.40 -2.03 -33.67
CA PHE A 55 4.93 -2.46 -32.37
C PHE A 55 4.65 -1.44 -31.27
N LEU A 56 4.69 -0.14 -31.60
CA LEU A 56 4.27 0.94 -30.71
C LEU A 56 2.81 0.78 -30.27
N VAL A 57 1.89 0.60 -31.23
CA VAL A 57 0.46 0.43 -30.95
C VAL A 57 0.21 -0.81 -30.09
N MET A 58 0.87 -1.94 -30.40
CA MET A 58 0.76 -3.15 -29.58
C MET A 58 1.29 -2.96 -28.16
N PHE A 59 2.42 -2.27 -27.99
CA PHE A 59 2.99 -1.96 -26.69
C PHE A 59 2.03 -1.13 -25.83
N PHE A 60 1.47 -0.06 -26.39
CA PHE A 60 0.50 0.78 -25.66
C PHE A 60 -0.80 0.04 -25.34
N PHE A 61 -1.29 -0.80 -26.27
CA PHE A 61 -2.48 -1.61 -26.05
C PHE A 61 -2.28 -2.60 -24.89
N LEU A 62 -1.19 -3.37 -24.89
CA LEU A 62 -0.89 -4.35 -23.84
C LEU A 62 -0.60 -3.66 -22.49
N SER A 63 0.15 -2.56 -22.50
CA SER A 63 0.45 -1.78 -21.30
C SER A 63 -0.82 -1.15 -20.71
N GLY A 64 -1.72 -0.63 -21.56
CA GLY A 64 -3.02 -0.10 -21.16
C GLY A 64 -3.93 -1.16 -20.56
N LEU A 65 -4.02 -2.33 -21.20
CA LEU A 65 -4.78 -3.46 -20.69
C LEU A 65 -4.24 -3.94 -19.34
N SER A 66 -2.92 -4.07 -19.21
CA SER A 66 -2.28 -4.35 -17.92
C SER A 66 -2.64 -3.29 -16.87
N GLY A 67 -2.56 -2.00 -17.22
CA GLY A 67 -2.91 -0.90 -16.33
C GLY A 67 -4.35 -0.98 -15.81
N ILE A 68 -5.31 -1.32 -16.68
CA ILE A 68 -6.71 -1.53 -16.30
C ILE A 68 -6.85 -2.69 -15.30
N LEU A 69 -6.23 -3.84 -15.60
CA LEU A 69 -6.29 -5.01 -14.72
C LEU A 69 -5.63 -4.75 -13.36
N LEU A 70 -4.49 -4.06 -13.33
CA LEU A 70 -3.81 -3.64 -12.11
C LEU A 70 -4.65 -2.62 -11.31
N SER A 71 -5.39 -1.74 -11.98
CA SER A 71 -6.31 -0.79 -11.34
C SER A 71 -7.48 -1.51 -10.67
N ILE A 72 -8.08 -2.50 -11.35
CA ILE A 72 -9.12 -3.37 -10.79
C ILE A 72 -8.57 -4.12 -9.56
N SER A 73 -7.35 -4.69 -9.68
CA SER A 73 -6.67 -5.34 -8.57
C SER A 73 -6.48 -4.40 -7.38
N THR A 74 -6.03 -3.17 -7.62
CA THR A 74 -5.79 -2.16 -6.58
C THR A 74 -7.10 -1.78 -5.88
N TYR A 75 -8.19 -1.64 -6.62
CA TYR A 75 -9.52 -1.37 -6.07
C TYR A 75 -9.97 -2.46 -5.09
N TYR A 76 -9.84 -3.73 -5.45
CA TYR A 76 -10.17 -4.84 -4.54
C TYR A 76 -9.21 -4.91 -3.34
N THR A 77 -7.91 -4.63 -3.52
CA THR A 77 -6.97 -4.52 -2.39
C THR A 77 -7.41 -3.42 -1.41
N TRP A 78 -7.85 -2.27 -1.94
CA TRP A 78 -8.35 -1.15 -1.14
C TRP A 78 -9.61 -1.52 -0.35
N ILE A 79 -10.61 -2.13 -1.00
CA ILE A 79 -11.84 -2.58 -0.32
C ILE A 79 -11.51 -3.50 0.86
N ALA A 80 -10.62 -4.49 0.65
CA ALA A 80 -10.23 -5.44 1.68
C ALA A 80 -9.53 -4.81 2.91
N LEU A 81 -9.07 -3.56 2.80
CA LEU A 81 -8.41 -2.82 3.88
C LEU A 81 -9.26 -1.68 4.45
N SER A 82 -10.07 -1.01 3.64
CA SER A 82 -10.69 0.27 4.00
C SER A 82 -12.12 0.15 4.55
N GLU A 83 -12.72 -1.04 4.56
CA GLU A 83 -14.12 -1.23 4.95
C GLU A 83 -14.43 -1.02 6.45
N GLY A 84 -13.46 -0.64 7.27
CA GLY A 84 -13.74 -0.25 8.66
C GLY A 84 -14.24 -1.40 9.53
N TYR A 85 -13.68 -2.59 9.31
CA TYR A 85 -14.06 -3.82 9.99
C TYR A 85 -13.95 -3.69 11.52
N LYS A 86 -14.95 -4.24 12.21
CA LYS A 86 -15.05 -4.22 13.69
C LYS A 86 -14.62 -5.57 14.24
N TYR A 87 -13.33 -5.69 14.55
CA TYR A 87 -12.80 -6.88 15.24
C TYR A 87 -13.19 -6.86 16.71
N LYS A 88 -13.66 -8.00 17.20
CA LYS A 88 -13.95 -8.23 18.61
C LYS A 88 -12.75 -8.89 19.28
N TYR A 89 -12.44 -8.46 20.49
CA TYR A 89 -11.36 -9.01 21.30
C TYR A 89 -11.90 -9.41 22.66
N LEU A 90 -11.23 -10.37 23.29
CA LEU A 90 -11.55 -10.76 24.64
C LEU A 90 -11.44 -9.56 25.60
N PRO A 91 -12.29 -9.53 26.65
CA PRO A 91 -12.23 -8.49 27.66
C PRO A 91 -10.87 -8.49 28.36
N LYS A 92 -10.44 -7.32 28.83
CA LYS A 92 -9.18 -7.18 29.57
C LYS A 92 -9.19 -8.11 30.80
N CYS A 93 -8.04 -8.70 31.12
CA CYS A 93 -7.90 -9.55 32.31
C CYS A 93 -8.33 -8.83 33.60
N LEU A 94 -8.10 -7.52 33.69
CA LEU A 94 -8.54 -6.71 34.83
C LEU A 94 -10.07 -6.68 34.99
N SER A 95 -10.81 -6.54 33.89
CA SER A 95 -12.29 -6.58 33.91
C SER A 95 -12.80 -7.96 34.34
N VAL A 96 -12.20 -9.03 33.83
CA VAL A 96 -12.56 -10.41 34.23
C VAL A 96 -12.27 -10.64 35.71
N SER A 97 -11.12 -10.17 36.21
CA SER A 97 -10.77 -10.29 37.63
C SER A 97 -11.70 -9.46 38.52
N LYS A 98 -12.14 -8.28 38.06
CA LYS A 98 -13.10 -7.45 38.81
C LYS A 98 -14.46 -8.15 38.91
N TYR A 99 -14.97 -8.66 37.78
CA TYR A 99 -16.20 -9.44 37.73
C TYR A 99 -16.14 -10.65 38.67
N ARG A 100 -15.02 -11.39 38.68
CA ARG A 100 -14.82 -12.51 39.63
C ARG A 100 -14.96 -12.07 41.08
N LYS A 101 -14.37 -10.94 41.47
CA LYS A 101 -14.46 -10.42 42.85
C LYS A 101 -15.89 -10.04 43.20
N GLU A 102 -16.59 -9.37 42.28
CA GLU A 102 -17.99 -8.99 42.44
C GLU A 102 -18.92 -10.21 42.58
N LEU A 103 -18.69 -11.26 41.79
CA LEU A 103 -19.45 -12.51 41.86
C LEU A 103 -19.26 -13.23 43.20
N ILE A 104 -18.03 -13.27 43.72
CA ILE A 104 -17.75 -13.83 45.07
C ILE A 104 -18.49 -13.04 46.15
N SER A 105 -18.46 -11.70 46.09
CA SER A 105 -19.19 -10.86 47.04
C SER A 105 -20.70 -11.03 46.95
N TYR A 106 -21.24 -11.21 45.74
CA TYR A 106 -22.67 -11.49 45.53
C TYR A 106 -23.08 -12.84 46.15
N ILE A 107 -22.28 -13.89 45.93
CA ILE A 107 -22.54 -15.22 46.51
C ILE A 107 -22.59 -15.16 48.05
N GLN A 108 -21.65 -14.45 48.67
CA GLN A 108 -21.65 -14.26 50.13
C GLN A 108 -22.94 -13.57 50.62
N GLN A 109 -23.46 -12.59 49.87
CA GLN A 109 -24.72 -11.92 50.21
C GLN A 109 -25.92 -12.84 50.05
N VAL A 110 -25.95 -13.66 48.99
CA VAL A 110 -27.02 -14.63 48.72
C VAL A 110 -27.02 -15.75 49.75
N GLU A 111 -25.84 -16.25 50.16
CA GLU A 111 -25.73 -17.25 51.24
C GLU A 111 -26.28 -16.70 52.56
N LEU A 112 -25.89 -15.48 52.95
CA LEU A 112 -26.40 -14.83 54.16
C LEU A 112 -27.92 -14.59 54.11
N TYR A 113 -28.45 -14.23 52.94
CA TYR A 113 -29.89 -14.08 52.73
C TYR A 113 -30.61 -15.42 52.86
N ASN A 114 -30.10 -16.47 52.22
CA ASN A 114 -30.68 -17.82 52.23
C ASN A 114 -30.66 -18.51 53.59
N LEU A 115 -29.80 -18.08 54.51
CA LEU A 115 -29.82 -18.54 55.90
C LEU A 115 -31.05 -18.04 56.66
N ASN A 116 -31.60 -16.88 56.30
CA ASN A 116 -32.66 -16.19 57.03
C ASN A 116 -33.99 -16.10 56.27
N ALA A 117 -34.03 -16.44 54.98
CA ALA A 117 -35.21 -16.35 54.14
C ALA A 117 -35.96 -17.68 54.01
N THR A 118 -37.29 -17.62 54.04
CA THR A 118 -38.18 -18.78 53.82
C THR A 118 -38.15 -19.25 52.36
N ASP A 119 -37.81 -18.36 51.42
CA ASP A 119 -37.71 -18.64 50.00
C ASP A 119 -36.24 -18.51 49.55
N LYS A 120 -35.64 -19.62 49.13
CA LYS A 120 -34.20 -19.71 48.87
C LYS A 120 -33.88 -19.29 47.44
N THR A 121 -32.93 -18.37 47.30
CA THR A 121 -32.42 -17.90 46.00
C THR A 121 -31.27 -18.80 45.52
N TYR A 122 -31.17 -19.03 44.21
CA TYR A 122 -30.08 -19.83 43.62
C TYR A 122 -28.70 -19.23 43.93
N CYS A 123 -27.76 -20.07 44.33
CA CYS A 123 -26.38 -19.69 44.64
C CYS A 123 -25.47 -20.12 43.48
N PRO A 124 -24.97 -19.19 42.65
CA PRO A 124 -24.15 -19.51 41.50
C PRO A 124 -22.77 -20.08 41.88
N ASN A 125 -22.21 -20.92 41.00
CA ASN A 125 -20.85 -21.43 41.14
C ASN A 125 -19.87 -20.53 40.38
N VAL A 126 -19.01 -19.81 41.12
CA VAL A 126 -18.04 -18.85 40.58
C VAL A 126 -17.25 -19.40 39.40
N ASN A 127 -16.76 -20.64 39.50
CA ASN A 127 -15.86 -21.19 38.50
C ASN A 127 -16.60 -21.66 37.24
N GLU A 128 -17.83 -22.14 37.38
CA GLU A 128 -18.64 -22.58 36.24
C GLU A 128 -19.18 -21.37 35.47
N ASP A 129 -19.75 -20.38 36.16
CA ASP A 129 -20.33 -19.19 35.54
C ASP A 129 -19.27 -18.35 34.80
N ILE A 130 -18.10 -18.15 35.42
CA ILE A 130 -17.00 -17.42 34.77
C ILE A 130 -16.52 -18.18 33.53
N LYS A 131 -16.43 -19.50 33.62
CA LYS A 131 -15.96 -20.35 32.52
C LYS A 131 -16.96 -20.33 31.36
N GLU A 132 -18.26 -20.47 31.64
CA GLU A 132 -19.32 -20.40 30.65
C GLU A 132 -19.34 -19.01 29.97
N HIS A 133 -19.23 -17.94 30.76
CA HIS A 133 -19.16 -16.59 30.20
C HIS A 133 -17.93 -16.36 29.32
N LEU A 134 -16.77 -16.90 29.71
CA LEU A 134 -15.55 -16.82 28.89
C LEU A 134 -15.68 -17.60 27.59
N PHE A 135 -16.32 -18.78 27.60
CA PHE A 135 -16.60 -19.54 26.38
C PHE A 135 -17.53 -18.78 25.44
N TYR A 136 -18.61 -18.22 25.97
CA TYR A 136 -19.52 -17.39 25.17
C TYR A 136 -18.81 -16.19 24.52
N GLN A 137 -17.95 -15.50 25.27
CA GLN A 137 -17.16 -14.38 24.73
C GLN A 137 -16.14 -14.83 23.67
N LEU A 138 -15.52 -16.00 23.86
CA LEU A 138 -14.62 -16.61 22.88
C LEU A 138 -15.37 -16.93 21.58
N GLU A 139 -16.53 -17.58 21.68
CA GLU A 139 -17.40 -17.91 20.55
C GLU A 139 -17.79 -16.66 19.75
N GLU A 140 -18.31 -15.64 20.44
CA GLU A 140 -18.73 -14.40 19.79
C GLU A 140 -17.57 -13.68 19.09
N CYS A 141 -16.38 -13.68 19.71
CA CYS A 141 -15.19 -13.10 19.09
C CYS A 141 -14.74 -13.88 17.87
N VAL A 142 -14.68 -15.21 17.97
CA VAL A 142 -14.24 -16.10 16.90
C VAL A 142 -15.15 -15.99 15.69
N ASP A 143 -16.46 -16.13 15.87
CA ASP A 143 -17.40 -16.17 14.75
C ASP A 143 -17.40 -14.85 13.99
N ASN A 144 -17.50 -13.72 14.72
CA ASN A 144 -17.46 -12.40 14.11
C ASN A 144 -16.13 -12.13 13.38
N ASN A 145 -15.00 -12.49 13.98
CA ASN A 145 -13.70 -12.25 13.36
C ASN A 145 -13.46 -13.16 12.15
N ASN A 146 -13.90 -14.42 12.22
CA ASN A 146 -13.78 -15.38 11.12
C ASN A 146 -14.64 -14.99 9.93
N GLU A 147 -15.86 -14.51 10.16
CA GLU A 147 -16.74 -14.02 9.09
C GLU A 147 -16.08 -12.84 8.35
N ILE A 148 -15.58 -11.85 9.10
CA ILE A 148 -14.84 -10.72 8.55
C ILE A 148 -13.60 -11.18 7.77
N ASN A 149 -12.78 -12.04 8.37
CA ASN A 149 -11.55 -12.52 7.75
C ASN A 149 -11.82 -13.31 6.48
N ASN A 150 -12.86 -14.14 6.45
CA ASN A 150 -13.21 -14.93 5.29
C ASN A 150 -13.63 -14.03 4.13
N ASN A 151 -14.47 -13.02 4.39
CA ASN A 151 -14.86 -12.03 3.38
C ASN A 151 -13.63 -11.28 2.84
N ARG A 152 -12.78 -10.76 3.73
CA ARG A 152 -11.54 -10.06 3.34
C ARG A 152 -10.60 -10.94 2.51
N MET A 153 -10.44 -12.19 2.93
CA MET A 153 -9.58 -13.15 2.25
C MET A 153 -10.09 -13.46 0.84
N GLN A 154 -11.41 -13.56 0.65
CA GLN A 154 -12.00 -13.73 -0.68
C GLN A 154 -11.69 -12.52 -1.57
N THR A 155 -11.90 -11.30 -1.06
CA THR A 155 -11.59 -10.06 -1.80
C THR A 155 -10.11 -9.96 -2.17
N ILE A 156 -9.20 -10.34 -1.27
CA ILE A 156 -7.76 -10.39 -1.57
C ILE A 156 -7.44 -11.44 -2.63
N ARG A 157 -8.08 -12.61 -2.61
CA ARG A 157 -7.86 -13.63 -3.64
C ARG A 157 -8.30 -13.15 -5.02
N TYR A 158 -9.45 -12.47 -5.10
CA TYR A 158 -9.89 -11.82 -6.35
C TYR A 158 -8.89 -10.76 -6.80
N SER A 159 -8.43 -9.90 -5.89
CA SER A 159 -7.38 -8.94 -6.19
C SER A 159 -6.12 -9.62 -6.76
N MET A 160 -5.62 -10.67 -6.11
CA MET A 160 -4.45 -11.40 -6.60
C MET A 160 -4.66 -12.00 -7.99
N LEU A 161 -5.86 -12.50 -8.31
CA LEU A 161 -6.15 -13.02 -9.65
C LEU A 161 -6.03 -11.93 -10.72
N TRP A 162 -6.57 -10.74 -10.47
CA TRP A 162 -6.44 -9.58 -11.35
C TRP A 162 -5.00 -9.08 -11.43
N LEU A 163 -4.26 -9.09 -10.32
CA LEU A 163 -2.84 -8.76 -10.27
C LEU A 163 -2.03 -9.68 -11.19
N TRP A 164 -2.15 -11.00 -11.03
CA TRP A 164 -1.42 -11.97 -11.84
C TRP A 164 -1.76 -11.86 -13.33
N SER A 165 -3.04 -11.63 -13.64
CA SER A 165 -3.49 -11.40 -15.01
C SER A 165 -2.83 -10.14 -15.60
N GLY A 166 -2.81 -9.03 -14.85
CA GLY A 166 -2.15 -7.79 -15.26
C GLY A 166 -0.63 -7.94 -15.44
N ILE A 167 0.04 -8.63 -14.51
CA ILE A 167 1.48 -8.96 -14.63
C ILE A 167 1.75 -9.73 -15.92
N MET A 168 0.92 -10.71 -16.26
CA MET A 168 1.12 -11.51 -17.48
C MET A 168 1.13 -10.61 -18.73
N PHE A 169 0.13 -9.75 -18.89
CA PHE A 169 0.08 -8.79 -20.01
C PHE A 169 1.25 -7.81 -20.00
N PHE A 170 1.66 -7.33 -18.83
CA PHE A 170 2.82 -6.45 -18.71
C PHE A 170 4.13 -7.13 -19.11
N LEU A 171 4.32 -8.39 -18.75
CA LEU A 171 5.51 -9.15 -19.15
C LEU A 171 5.58 -9.31 -20.66
N VAL A 172 4.44 -9.58 -21.31
CA VAL A 172 4.35 -9.63 -22.77
C VAL A 172 4.66 -8.26 -23.38
N ALA A 173 4.13 -7.18 -22.81
CA ALA A 173 4.44 -5.81 -23.24
C ALA A 173 5.93 -5.47 -23.09
N SER A 174 6.54 -5.87 -21.97
CA SER A 174 7.96 -5.65 -21.66
C SER A 174 8.87 -6.45 -22.60
N LEU A 175 8.49 -7.69 -22.91
CA LEU A 175 9.22 -8.52 -23.87
C LEU A 175 9.12 -7.92 -25.28
N LEU A 176 7.94 -7.45 -25.67
CA LEU A 176 7.75 -6.75 -26.94
C LEU A 176 8.62 -5.48 -27.01
N PHE A 177 8.64 -4.69 -25.93
CA PHE A 177 9.47 -3.49 -25.82
C PHE A 177 10.95 -3.78 -26.06
N ALA A 178 11.48 -4.83 -25.43
CA ALA A 178 12.88 -5.23 -25.59
C ALA A 178 13.16 -5.87 -26.97
N ALA A 179 12.29 -6.76 -27.45
CA ALA A 179 12.51 -7.54 -28.67
C ALA A 179 12.31 -6.71 -29.94
N ALA A 180 11.37 -5.77 -29.94
CA ALA A 180 11.16 -4.84 -31.04
C ALA A 180 12.12 -3.64 -31.01
N ASP A 181 13.12 -3.67 -30.10
CA ASP A 181 14.12 -2.61 -29.90
C ASP A 181 13.43 -1.25 -29.74
N LEU A 182 12.37 -1.15 -28.92
CA LEU A 182 11.67 0.11 -28.67
C LEU A 182 12.41 1.01 -27.67
N ASP A 183 13.48 0.51 -27.06
CA ASP A 183 14.31 1.26 -26.11
C ASP A 183 15.30 2.18 -26.85
N VAL A 184 15.14 3.50 -26.72
CA VAL A 184 16.04 4.52 -27.27
C VAL A 184 17.44 4.42 -26.64
N SER A 185 17.55 3.91 -25.41
CA SER A 185 18.84 3.76 -24.72
C SER A 185 19.64 2.53 -25.16
N SER A 186 19.08 1.70 -26.05
CA SER A 186 19.74 0.55 -26.63
C SER A 186 21.02 0.98 -27.37
N PRO A 187 22.21 0.40 -27.07
CA PRO A 187 23.47 0.73 -27.75
C PRO A 187 23.48 0.46 -29.26
N ARG A 188 22.45 -0.23 -29.77
CA ARG A 188 22.26 -0.57 -31.18
C ARG A 188 21.65 0.57 -31.98
N LYS A 189 20.98 1.51 -31.30
CA LYS A 189 20.50 2.73 -31.91
C LYS A 189 21.61 3.75 -31.78
N ASP A 190 22.15 4.17 -32.92
CA ASP A 190 22.98 5.36 -32.96
C ASP A 190 22.10 6.49 -32.43
N THR A 191 22.28 6.87 -31.17
CA THR A 191 21.87 8.18 -30.70
C THR A 191 22.68 9.15 -31.54
N LEU A 192 22.14 9.50 -32.71
CA LEU A 192 22.70 10.48 -33.60
C LEU A 192 22.65 11.78 -32.78
N ILE A 193 23.71 12.03 -32.02
CA ILE A 193 24.05 13.38 -31.58
C ILE A 193 24.39 14.07 -32.90
N ARG A 194 23.34 14.44 -33.64
CA ARG A 194 23.44 15.35 -34.76
C ARG A 194 23.73 16.66 -34.09
N ASP A 195 25.00 16.85 -33.80
CA ASP A 195 25.50 18.06 -33.21
C ASP A 195 25.25 19.15 -34.26
N THR A 196 24.08 19.77 -34.14
CA THR A 196 23.60 20.80 -35.05
C THR A 196 24.60 21.95 -35.05
N GLN A 197 25.36 22.12 -33.97
CA GLN A 197 26.42 23.10 -33.88
C GLN A 197 27.65 22.70 -34.69
N VAL A 198 28.09 21.43 -34.63
CA VAL A 198 29.21 20.94 -35.47
C VAL A 198 28.82 20.85 -36.94
N SER A 199 27.61 20.39 -37.27
CA SER A 199 27.12 20.36 -38.66
C SER A 199 26.90 21.76 -39.23
N LEU A 200 26.45 22.72 -38.41
CA LEU A 200 26.31 24.13 -38.81
C LEU A 200 27.69 24.81 -38.90
N GLN A 201 28.66 24.45 -38.05
CA GLN A 201 30.05 24.87 -38.20
C GLN A 201 30.72 24.24 -39.44
N LEU A 202 30.48 22.96 -39.73
CA LEU A 202 30.96 22.28 -40.94
C LEU A 202 30.33 22.88 -42.20
N ASN A 203 29.04 23.19 -42.18
CA ASN A 203 28.38 23.88 -43.29
C ASN A 203 28.88 25.32 -43.43
N LYS A 204 29.18 26.03 -42.34
CA LYS A 204 29.85 27.34 -42.37
C LYS A 204 31.28 27.23 -42.91
N ILE A 205 32.01 26.18 -42.55
CA ILE A 205 33.36 25.91 -43.06
C ILE A 205 33.31 25.57 -44.54
N SER A 206 32.39 24.70 -44.98
CA SER A 206 32.16 24.35 -46.39
C SER A 206 31.77 25.59 -47.20
N ALA A 207 30.83 26.39 -46.71
CA ALA A 207 30.46 27.65 -47.35
C ALA A 207 31.61 28.65 -47.37
N ASN A 208 32.45 28.71 -46.33
CA ASN A 208 33.65 29.54 -46.30
C ASN A 208 34.75 29.01 -47.23
N LEU A 209 34.81 27.69 -47.49
CA LEU A 209 35.74 27.05 -48.44
C LEU A 209 35.32 27.32 -49.89
N ASP A 210 34.02 27.24 -50.18
CA ASP A 210 33.45 27.66 -51.46
C ASP A 210 33.67 29.16 -51.68
N HIS A 211 33.50 29.96 -50.62
CA HIS A 211 33.76 31.40 -50.63
C HIS A 211 35.28 31.73 -50.67
N LEU A 212 36.18 30.84 -50.22
CA LEU A 212 37.64 30.96 -50.36
C LEU A 212 38.12 30.66 -51.79
N GLY A 213 37.37 29.84 -52.55
CA GLY A 213 37.51 29.73 -53.99
C GLY A 213 37.22 31.07 -54.71
N GLU A 214 36.42 31.94 -54.10
CA GLU A 214 36.09 33.29 -54.61
C GLU A 214 36.90 34.44 -53.94
N ILE A 215 37.37 34.30 -52.70
CA ILE A 215 38.20 35.28 -51.96
C ILE A 215 39.70 34.91 -52.00
N ILE A 216 40.23 34.62 -53.19
CA ILE A 216 41.64 34.98 -53.50
C ILE A 216 41.72 36.47 -53.90
N MET A 217 40.60 37.20 -53.89
CA MET A 217 40.58 38.66 -54.00
C MET A 217 39.91 39.30 -52.77
N ALA A 218 40.65 40.24 -52.17
CA ALA A 218 40.27 41.25 -51.17
C ALA A 218 40.51 40.93 -49.67
N ASN A 219 41.36 41.78 -49.10
CA ASN A 219 41.86 41.85 -47.72
C ASN A 219 40.86 42.45 -46.71
N GLY A 220 41.03 42.08 -45.43
CA GLY A 220 41.25 43.05 -44.34
C GLY A 220 40.33 43.06 -43.10
N ASP A 221 40.86 42.60 -41.95
CA ASP A 221 40.79 43.12 -40.54
C ASP A 221 39.42 43.50 -39.88
N LYS A 222 39.10 43.37 -38.57
CA LYS A 222 39.76 43.00 -37.28
C LYS A 222 38.69 42.91 -36.13
N ASN A 223 38.93 42.02 -35.13
CA ASN A 223 38.70 42.10 -33.64
C ASN A 223 37.28 42.41 -33.05
N GLN A 224 36.80 41.95 -31.86
CA GLN A 224 37.37 41.43 -30.59
C GLN A 224 36.24 40.83 -29.69
N ALA A 225 36.59 40.07 -28.63
CA ALA A 225 35.70 39.50 -27.58
C ALA A 225 36.15 39.99 -26.16
N PRO A 226 35.79 39.44 -24.97
CA PRO A 226 34.59 38.76 -24.38
C PRO A 226 34.24 39.26 -22.92
N ARG A 227 33.29 38.62 -22.17
CA ARG A 227 33.41 37.97 -20.81
C ARG A 227 32.10 37.92 -19.92
N GLN A 228 31.93 36.80 -19.20
CA GLN A 228 30.97 36.43 -18.10
C GLN A 228 31.50 36.89 -16.68
N PRO A 229 30.94 36.58 -15.44
CA PRO A 229 29.94 35.58 -14.97
C PRO A 229 29.00 35.87 -13.71
N GLN A 230 28.06 34.93 -13.42
CA GLN A 230 27.39 34.35 -12.16
C GLN A 230 27.43 35.01 -10.74
N PRO A 231 26.72 34.52 -9.65
CA PRO A 231 25.48 33.68 -9.46
C PRO A 231 24.50 34.06 -8.26
N ALA A 232 23.38 33.32 -8.12
CA ALA A 232 22.53 32.81 -6.96
C ALA A 232 22.40 33.57 -5.59
N ASN A 233 21.36 33.47 -4.72
CA ASN A 233 20.50 32.34 -4.29
C ASN A 233 19.40 32.73 -3.22
N SER A 234 18.43 31.83 -2.95
CA SER A 234 17.62 31.57 -1.70
C SER A 234 16.68 32.67 -1.12
N GLY A 235 15.51 32.41 -0.50
CA GLY A 235 14.80 31.21 -0.02
C GLY A 235 13.78 31.63 1.05
N ALA A 236 12.64 30.94 1.18
CA ALA A 236 11.56 31.25 2.14
C ALA A 236 11.13 29.99 2.91
N ALA A 237 10.79 30.12 4.21
CA ALA A 237 9.78 29.29 4.91
C ALA A 237 9.60 29.69 6.39
N SER A 238 8.37 29.57 6.88
CA SER A 238 7.91 29.75 8.27
C SER A 238 7.40 28.43 8.89
N LYS A 239 7.33 28.36 10.23
CA LYS A 239 6.78 27.26 11.08
C LYS A 239 5.34 27.62 11.53
N PRO A 240 4.42 26.71 11.99
CA PRO A 240 4.48 26.15 13.36
C PRO A 240 3.54 24.96 13.82
N VAL A 241 3.66 24.62 15.13
CA VAL A 241 2.78 24.04 16.20
C VAL A 241 2.38 22.53 16.26
N PRO A 242 2.46 21.87 17.47
CA PRO A 242 2.07 20.47 17.72
C PRO A 242 0.70 20.26 18.44
N PRO A 243 0.09 19.04 18.37
CA PRO A 243 -1.13 18.72 19.15
C PRO A 243 -1.06 17.49 20.11
N VAL A 244 -2.22 17.20 20.75
CA VAL A 244 -2.55 16.64 22.09
C VAL A 244 -2.84 15.10 22.14
N PHE A 245 -3.08 14.53 23.34
CA PHE A 245 -3.04 13.10 23.76
C PHE A 245 -4.39 12.28 23.69
N PRO A 246 -4.42 10.90 23.55
CA PRO A 246 -5.60 10.10 23.09
C PRO A 246 -6.33 9.07 24.07
N ARG A 247 -7.49 8.42 23.68
CA ARG A 247 -8.56 7.63 24.48
C ARG A 247 -8.60 6.13 24.20
N ALA A 248 -9.45 5.43 24.96
CA ALA A 248 -9.72 4.00 24.95
C ALA A 248 -9.96 3.47 23.53
N GLN A 249 -9.34 2.31 23.25
CA GLN A 249 -9.13 1.80 21.90
C GLN A 249 -10.26 0.90 21.41
N VAL A 250 -11.19 1.50 20.67
CA VAL A 250 -11.82 0.82 19.56
C VAL A 250 -10.85 0.94 18.40
N VAL A 251 -10.29 -0.17 17.92
CA VAL A 251 -9.51 -0.15 16.68
C VAL A 251 -10.47 -0.36 15.53
N THR A 252 -11.12 0.71 15.11
CA THR A 252 -11.67 0.77 13.76
C THR A 252 -10.48 0.95 12.81
N GLU A 253 -10.27 0.00 11.90
CA GLU A 253 -9.33 0.18 10.76
C GLU A 253 -9.89 1.18 9.73
N SER A 254 -10.90 1.96 10.11
CA SER A 254 -11.54 2.97 9.27
C SER A 254 -10.80 4.29 9.39
N TYR A 255 -10.27 4.79 8.27
CA TYR A 255 -9.71 6.15 8.17
C TYR A 255 -10.74 7.27 8.41
N LYS A 256 -12.03 6.94 8.55
CA LYS A 256 -13.11 7.94 8.75
C LYS A 256 -13.33 8.32 10.21
N GLU A 257 -12.92 7.51 11.17
CA GLU A 257 -13.14 7.81 12.59
C GLU A 257 -11.85 8.22 13.28
N LYS A 258 -11.81 9.47 13.76
CA LYS A 258 -10.73 9.92 14.63
C LYS A 258 -10.84 9.19 15.99
N PRO A 259 -9.74 8.64 16.53
CA PRO A 259 -9.75 8.11 17.88
C PRO A 259 -10.14 9.24 18.85
N LYS A 260 -11.19 9.03 19.65
CA LYS A 260 -11.51 9.93 20.76
C LYS A 260 -10.29 10.00 21.73
N PRO A 261 -10.09 11.07 22.53
CA PRO A 261 -8.96 11.24 23.49
C PRO A 261 -9.18 11.00 25.03
N GLU A 262 -8.44 10.10 25.73
CA GLU A 262 -8.35 9.70 27.17
C GLU A 262 -9.06 10.65 28.09
N PRO A 263 -10.16 10.38 28.82
CA PRO A 263 -10.24 11.12 30.07
C PRO A 263 -9.10 10.57 30.92
N ARG A 264 -7.97 11.30 30.98
CA ARG A 264 -6.93 11.05 31.98
C ARG A 264 -7.64 11.13 33.34
N LYS A 265 -7.63 10.01 34.07
CA LYS A 265 -7.92 9.98 35.50
C LYS A 265 -6.60 10.01 36.24
#